data_AF-E3IWG6-F1
#
_entry.id   AF-E3IWG6-F1
#
_cell.length_a   1.000
_cell.length_b   1.000
_cell.length_c   1.000
_cell.angle_alpha   90.00
_cell.angle_beta   90.00
_cell.angle_gamma   90.00
#
_symmetry.space_group_name_H-M   'P 1'
#
loop_
_entity.id
_entity.type
_entity.pdbx_description
1 polymer ?
#
loop_
_entity_poly.entity_id
_entity_poly.type
_entity_poly.pdbx_seq_one_letter_code
_entity_poly.pdbx_strand_id
1 'polypeptide(L)'
;MWWVGYPARMPEGDDGAVETFGPALKRLRGSMSLRELATRAHCGKSYIADLEQGRRHPSRDMALALDRALDAGGRLAALARTAGGRRVEGDASAEGLEASGAPIEALRRVLDGHDLPSDCDVRPLRELSAAVRQVVWLRLQARYATLAQVLPALIVELHEALRRHEGQGRRQVAGMLVQSYRAADAIADKLGLVDLSARIIGMMAPMALESGDETLIATTAYVRSELFFASGAHDDGRRMLVRAADRLDPGAGVTASAAYGSLHMRAAVFAARDANLADAQAHVSEALGLARTVPESVYLGTLFGPSTVRITRSRSRSIRRTRAVRCGSPSSGALPRTSPRNGGRTTSSTSPVPGPISGNPTRRSAPSLRPGRSPRNTSDPILTSAACSRPRRWSLCAVICGGEN
;
A
#
# COMPACT_ATOMS: atom_id res chain seq x y z
N MET A 1 -41.81 41.52 -25.97
CA MET A 1 -41.80 42.85 -25.33
C MET A 1 -40.52 42.91 -24.49
N TRP A 2 -39.48 43.58 -25.02
CA TRP A 2 -38.17 43.95 -24.42
C TRP A 2 -37.24 42.78 -24.02
N TRP A 3 -36.04 42.52 -24.56
CA TRP A 3 -34.98 43.33 -25.19
C TRP A 3 -34.47 44.53 -24.36
N VAL A 4 -33.38 44.27 -23.62
CA VAL A 4 -32.25 45.18 -23.31
C VAL A 4 -31.04 44.22 -23.19
N GLY A 5 -29.96 44.24 -23.97
CA GLY A 5 -29.26 45.33 -24.63
C GLY A 5 -27.94 45.63 -23.88
N TYR A 6 -26.91 44.77 -24.02
CA TYR A 6 -25.52 45.10 -23.66
C TYR A 6 -24.55 44.60 -24.76
N PRO A 7 -23.42 45.30 -24.97
CA PRO A 7 -22.79 45.45 -26.28
C PRO A 7 -21.77 44.36 -26.63
N ALA A 8 -21.57 44.21 -27.93
CA ALA A 8 -20.52 43.44 -28.54
C ALA A 8 -19.12 44.00 -28.23
N ARG A 9 -18.29 43.18 -27.58
CA ARG A 9 -16.89 42.90 -27.95
C ARG A 9 -16.39 41.73 -27.10
N MET A 10 -16.52 40.52 -27.62
CA MET A 10 -15.77 39.37 -27.09
C MET A 10 -14.33 39.52 -27.59
N PRO A 11 -13.31 39.54 -26.70
CA PRO A 11 -11.95 39.34 -27.15
C PRO A 11 -11.83 37.88 -27.59
N GLU A 12 -11.63 37.67 -28.89
CA GLU A 12 -11.10 36.42 -29.41
C GLU A 12 -9.65 36.25 -28.90
N GLY A 13 -9.35 35.05 -28.39
CA GLY A 13 -7.98 34.54 -28.27
C GLY A 13 -7.40 34.49 -26.86
N ASP A 14 -7.69 33.40 -26.14
CA ASP A 14 -6.65 32.43 -25.75
C ASP A 14 -7.35 31.11 -25.37
N ASP A 15 -7.24 30.11 -26.23
CA ASP A 15 -7.65 28.74 -25.92
C ASP A 15 -6.94 28.32 -24.64
N GLY A 16 -7.71 28.03 -23.59
CA GLY A 16 -7.22 27.66 -22.26
C GLY A 16 -6.45 26.33 -22.26
N ALA A 17 -5.28 26.31 -22.87
CA ALA A 17 -4.31 25.24 -22.78
C ALA A 17 -3.82 25.20 -21.34
N VAL A 18 -4.35 24.24 -20.58
CA VAL A 18 -3.91 23.96 -19.21
C VAL A 18 -2.40 23.74 -19.22
N GLU A 19 -1.63 24.73 -18.75
CA GLU A 19 -0.17 24.72 -18.74
C GLU A 19 0.34 23.44 -18.05
N THR A 20 1.15 22.63 -18.72
CA THR A 20 1.68 21.39 -18.15
C THR A 20 2.94 21.64 -17.31
N PHE A 21 3.32 20.67 -16.48
CA PHE A 21 4.40 20.85 -15.49
C PHE A 21 5.74 21.30 -16.09
N GLY A 22 6.16 20.73 -17.22
CA GLY A 22 7.45 21.03 -17.86
C GLY A 22 7.58 22.48 -18.36
N PRO A 23 6.63 22.96 -19.18
CA PRO A 23 6.56 24.37 -19.58
C PRO A 23 6.48 25.35 -18.40
N ALA A 24 5.67 25.03 -17.39
CA ALA A 24 5.57 25.84 -16.18
C ALA A 24 6.90 25.90 -15.41
N LEU A 25 7.58 24.76 -15.27
CA LEU A 25 8.89 24.69 -14.63
C LEU A 25 9.93 25.51 -15.39
N LYS A 26 9.97 25.40 -16.72
CA LYS A 26 10.89 26.15 -17.57
C LYS A 26 10.65 27.67 -17.49
N ARG A 27 9.38 28.08 -17.48
CA ARG A 27 8.98 29.49 -17.34
C ARG A 27 9.34 30.04 -15.97
N LEU A 28 9.04 29.31 -14.89
CA LEU A 28 9.34 29.71 -13.52
C LEU A 28 10.84 29.69 -13.20
N ARG A 29 11.61 28.80 -13.85
CA ARG A 29 13.08 28.82 -13.76
C ARG A 29 13.67 30.07 -14.41
N GLY A 30 13.08 30.57 -15.49
CA GLY A 30 13.57 31.74 -16.21
C GLY A 30 15.04 31.59 -16.65
N SER A 31 15.88 32.55 -16.26
CA SER A 31 17.31 32.58 -16.56
C SER A 31 18.17 31.71 -15.62
N MET A 32 17.60 31.17 -14.53
CA MET A 32 18.34 30.31 -13.61
C MET A 32 18.83 29.05 -14.33
N SER A 33 20.09 28.68 -14.14
CA SER A 33 20.63 27.50 -14.83
C SER A 33 20.03 26.19 -14.28
N LEU A 34 19.96 25.15 -15.11
CA LEU A 34 19.51 23.81 -14.68
C LEU A 34 20.35 23.26 -13.52
N ARG A 35 21.66 23.58 -13.48
CA ARG A 35 22.55 23.15 -12.38
C ARG A 35 22.21 23.88 -11.08
N GLU A 36 21.94 25.16 -11.17
CA GLU A 36 21.60 25.98 -10.01
C GLU A 36 20.25 25.57 -9.41
N LEU A 37 19.23 25.37 -10.24
CA LEU A 37 17.95 24.86 -9.78
C LEU A 37 18.08 23.45 -9.17
N ALA A 38 18.86 22.57 -9.80
CA ALA A 38 19.10 21.22 -9.28
C ALA A 38 19.78 21.25 -7.90
N THR A 39 20.74 22.15 -7.68
CA THR A 39 21.37 22.36 -6.37
C THR A 39 20.37 22.86 -5.33
N ARG A 40 19.54 23.86 -5.66
CA ARG A 40 18.52 24.41 -4.75
C ARG A 40 17.40 23.42 -4.41
N ALA A 41 17.02 22.59 -5.37
CA ALA A 41 16.00 21.55 -5.19
C ALA A 41 16.58 20.19 -4.74
N HIS A 42 17.89 20.12 -4.48
CA HIS A 42 18.62 18.93 -4.04
C HIS A 42 18.39 17.67 -4.90
N CYS A 43 18.44 17.83 -6.22
CA CYS A 43 18.30 16.73 -7.18
C CYS A 43 19.36 16.80 -8.28
N GLY A 44 19.36 15.84 -9.21
CA GLY A 44 20.32 15.81 -10.32
C GLY A 44 19.95 16.80 -11.43
N LYS A 45 20.95 17.43 -12.06
CA LYS A 45 20.75 18.30 -13.24
C LYS A 45 19.95 17.59 -14.35
N SER A 46 20.31 16.34 -14.65
CA SER A 46 19.63 15.53 -15.67
C SER A 46 18.15 15.31 -15.32
N TYR A 47 17.84 15.19 -14.03
CA TYR A 47 16.47 15.05 -13.57
C TYR A 47 15.65 16.31 -13.83
N ILE A 48 16.16 17.51 -13.54
CA ILE A 48 15.47 18.78 -13.90
C ILE A 48 15.29 18.91 -15.42
N ALA A 49 16.32 18.56 -16.21
CA ALA A 49 16.22 18.59 -17.66
C ALA A 49 15.13 17.65 -18.20
N ASP A 50 15.00 16.47 -17.60
CA ASP A 50 13.95 15.51 -17.94
C ASP A 50 12.56 15.99 -17.52
N LEU A 51 12.45 16.72 -16.40
CA LEU A 51 11.19 17.33 -15.95
C LEU A 51 10.72 18.45 -16.91
N GLU A 52 11.62 19.34 -17.32
CA GLU A 52 11.27 20.44 -18.25
C GLU A 52 10.88 19.95 -19.63
N GLN A 53 11.52 18.87 -20.08
CA GLN A 53 11.29 18.26 -21.38
C GLN A 53 10.13 17.26 -21.35
N GLY A 54 9.45 17.11 -20.21
CA GLY A 54 8.31 16.20 -20.04
C GLY A 54 8.68 14.72 -20.06
N ARG A 55 9.96 14.36 -20.18
CA ARG A 55 10.44 12.96 -20.13
C ARG A 55 10.23 12.30 -18.77
N ARG A 56 10.06 13.10 -17.72
CA ARG A 56 9.83 12.62 -16.36
C ARG A 56 8.84 13.51 -15.65
N HIS A 57 8.04 12.92 -14.75
CA HIS A 57 7.17 13.67 -13.87
C HIS A 57 7.71 13.67 -12.43
N PRO A 58 7.54 14.79 -11.70
CA PRO A 58 7.99 14.90 -10.32
C PRO A 58 7.05 14.12 -9.39
N SER A 59 7.56 13.68 -8.24
CA SER A 59 6.70 13.35 -7.10
C SER A 59 6.10 14.64 -6.51
N ARG A 60 5.05 14.52 -5.70
CA ARG A 60 4.46 15.68 -4.99
C ARG A 60 5.49 16.39 -4.12
N ASP A 61 6.32 15.63 -3.40
CA ASP A 61 7.42 16.18 -2.59
C ASP A 61 8.45 16.93 -3.42
N MET A 62 8.77 16.40 -4.61
CA MET A 62 9.69 17.05 -5.53
C MET A 62 9.09 18.33 -6.12
N ALA A 63 7.81 18.32 -6.47
CA ALA A 63 7.12 19.52 -6.95
C ALA A 63 7.09 20.61 -5.87
N LEU A 64 6.86 20.24 -4.60
CA LEU A 64 6.95 21.15 -3.45
C LEU A 64 8.39 21.62 -3.18
N ALA A 65 9.40 20.80 -3.45
CA ALA A 65 10.80 21.21 -3.38
C ALA A 65 11.13 22.24 -4.47
N LEU A 66 10.63 22.05 -5.69
CA LEU A 66 10.79 22.99 -6.80
C LEU A 66 10.01 24.29 -6.59
N ASP A 67 8.79 24.22 -6.02
CA ASP A 67 8.05 25.41 -5.61
C ASP A 67 8.83 26.25 -4.61
N ARG A 68 9.46 25.62 -3.62
CA ARG A 68 10.30 26.32 -2.64
C ARG A 68 11.58 26.89 -3.27
N ALA A 69 12.18 26.16 -4.20
CA ALA A 69 13.42 26.59 -4.85
C ALA A 69 13.19 27.78 -5.81
N LEU A 70 11.99 27.90 -6.38
CA LEU A 70 11.60 28.92 -7.35
C LEU A 70 10.62 29.96 -6.80
N ASP A 71 10.27 29.88 -5.52
CA ASP A 71 9.23 30.68 -4.86
C ASP A 71 7.90 30.71 -5.63
N ALA A 72 7.50 29.57 -6.18
CA ALA A 72 6.36 29.45 -7.09
C ALA A 72 5.00 29.27 -6.37
N GLY A 73 4.95 29.48 -5.05
CA GLY A 73 3.70 29.57 -4.29
C GLY A 73 2.80 28.32 -4.33
N GLY A 74 3.35 27.14 -4.63
CA GLY A 74 2.57 25.90 -4.76
C GLY A 74 2.03 25.63 -6.17
N ARG A 75 2.38 26.46 -7.16
CA ARG A 75 1.93 26.31 -8.56
C ARG A 75 2.47 25.03 -9.19
N LEU A 76 3.73 24.67 -8.94
CA LEU A 76 4.31 23.43 -9.45
C LEU A 76 3.70 22.20 -8.77
N ALA A 77 3.43 22.25 -7.47
CA ALA A 77 2.72 21.20 -6.75
C ALA A 77 1.27 21.06 -7.23
N ALA A 78 0.58 22.17 -7.54
CA ALA A 78 -0.75 22.13 -8.15
C ALA A 78 -0.71 21.45 -9.52
N LEU A 79 0.26 21.81 -10.37
CA LEU A 79 0.46 21.17 -11.67
C LEU A 79 0.94 19.72 -11.56
N ALA A 80 1.64 19.35 -10.49
CA ALA A 80 2.00 17.97 -10.21
C ALA A 80 0.81 17.14 -9.68
N ARG A 81 -0.23 17.77 -9.11
CA ARG A 81 -1.53 17.12 -8.87
C ARG A 81 -2.28 16.89 -10.18
N THR A 82 -2.30 17.89 -11.06
CA THR A 82 -2.97 17.79 -12.37
C THR A 82 -2.24 16.87 -13.35
N ALA A 83 -0.90 16.86 -13.35
CA ALA A 83 -0.05 15.90 -14.04
C ALA A 83 0.07 14.57 -13.28
N GLY A 84 -0.36 14.52 -12.01
CA GLY A 84 -0.60 13.28 -11.27
C GLY A 84 -1.71 12.44 -11.89
N GLY A 85 -2.62 13.08 -12.64
CA GLY A 85 -3.61 12.46 -13.53
C GLY A 85 -3.15 12.32 -14.99
N ARG A 86 -1.85 12.50 -15.28
CA ARG A 86 -1.26 12.23 -16.59
C ARG A 86 0.20 11.81 -16.41
N ARG A 87 0.43 10.58 -15.92
CA ARG A 87 1.78 10.01 -15.74
C ARG A 87 2.20 9.18 -16.96
N VAL A 88 3.08 9.79 -17.78
CA VAL A 88 4.06 9.30 -18.78
C VAL A 88 3.98 7.85 -19.30
N GLU A 89 3.73 7.78 -20.61
CA GLU A 89 4.36 6.93 -21.64
C GLU A 89 5.03 5.64 -21.16
N GLY A 90 4.16 4.68 -20.92
CA GLY A 90 4.36 3.25 -21.16
C GLY A 90 3.04 2.48 -21.22
N ASP A 91 1.91 3.18 -21.19
CA ASP A 91 0.64 2.60 -20.79
C ASP A 91 -0.50 3.17 -21.66
N ALA A 92 -0.53 2.77 -22.93
CA ALA A 92 -1.73 2.89 -23.77
C ALA A 92 -2.97 2.24 -23.10
N SER A 93 -2.77 1.45 -22.03
CA SER A 93 -3.82 0.83 -21.23
C SER A 93 -4.39 1.72 -20.11
N ALA A 94 -3.62 2.61 -19.48
CA ALA A 94 -4.17 3.49 -18.43
C ALA A 94 -5.06 4.59 -19.02
N GLU A 95 -4.65 5.20 -20.14
CA GLU A 95 -5.46 6.19 -20.86
C GLU A 95 -6.79 5.57 -21.35
N GLY A 96 -6.77 4.31 -21.81
CA GLY A 96 -7.99 3.59 -22.19
C GLY A 96 -8.91 3.24 -21.02
N LEU A 97 -8.36 3.04 -19.81
CA LEU A 97 -9.14 2.76 -18.60
C LEU A 97 -9.82 4.01 -18.05
N GLU A 98 -9.11 5.15 -18.06
CA GLU A 98 -9.64 6.45 -17.65
C GLU A 98 -10.66 7.01 -18.65
N ALA A 99 -10.41 6.85 -19.96
CA ALA A 99 -11.31 7.36 -21.00
C ALA A 99 -12.68 6.65 -21.04
N SER A 100 -12.75 5.38 -20.63
CA SER A 100 -13.99 4.61 -20.70
C SER A 100 -14.84 4.71 -19.43
N GLY A 101 -14.25 4.81 -18.24
CA GLY A 101 -14.94 4.80 -16.93
C GLY A 101 -15.72 3.52 -16.60
N ALA A 102 -16.22 2.82 -17.62
CA ALA A 102 -17.08 1.64 -17.53
C ALA A 102 -16.46 0.47 -16.73
N PRO A 103 -15.15 0.15 -16.83
CA PRO A 103 -14.58 -0.91 -16.01
C PRO A 103 -14.59 -0.60 -14.51
N ILE A 104 -14.46 0.68 -14.14
CA ILE A 104 -14.50 1.12 -12.73
C ILE A 104 -15.93 1.03 -12.20
N GLU A 105 -16.90 1.46 -12.99
CA GLU A 105 -18.33 1.34 -12.65
C GLU A 105 -18.77 -0.12 -12.56
N ALA A 106 -18.26 -1.00 -13.44
CA ALA A 106 -18.48 -2.43 -13.34
C ALA A 106 -17.93 -3.00 -12.03
N LEU A 107 -16.72 -2.61 -11.63
CA LEU A 107 -16.14 -3.01 -10.36
C LEU A 107 -16.99 -2.51 -9.17
N ARG A 108 -17.40 -1.23 -9.17
CA ARG A 108 -18.27 -0.66 -8.13
C ARG A 108 -19.57 -1.45 -7.99
N ARG A 109 -20.26 -1.71 -9.11
CA ARG A 109 -21.51 -2.45 -9.15
C ARG A 109 -21.37 -3.86 -8.55
N VAL A 110 -20.29 -4.57 -8.90
CA VAL A 110 -20.04 -5.91 -8.34
C VAL A 110 -19.76 -5.85 -6.84
N LEU A 111 -19.06 -4.82 -6.36
CA LEU A 111 -18.84 -4.63 -4.92
C LEU A 111 -20.11 -4.20 -4.17
N ASP A 112 -21.04 -3.49 -4.83
CA ASP A 112 -22.36 -3.16 -4.29
C ASP A 112 -23.22 -4.40 -4.11
N GLY A 113 -23.25 -5.29 -5.11
CA GLY A 113 -24.05 -6.52 -5.08
C GLY A 113 -23.36 -7.74 -4.45
N HIS A 114 -22.29 -7.57 -3.66
CA HIS A 114 -21.47 -8.68 -3.17
C HIS A 114 -22.21 -9.75 -2.36
N ASP A 115 -23.27 -9.35 -1.66
CA ASP A 115 -24.15 -10.16 -0.83
C ASP A 115 -25.39 -10.67 -1.59
N LEU A 116 -25.65 -10.15 -2.78
CA LEU A 116 -26.77 -10.58 -3.61
C LEU A 116 -26.46 -11.91 -4.31
N PRO A 117 -27.42 -12.85 -4.34
CA PRO A 117 -27.33 -14.06 -5.16
C PRO A 117 -27.11 -13.71 -6.63
N SER A 118 -26.36 -14.57 -7.33
CA SER A 118 -26.14 -14.44 -8.76
C SER A 118 -26.43 -15.77 -9.43
N ASP A 119 -27.21 -15.75 -10.51
CA ASP A 119 -27.54 -16.94 -11.32
C ASP A 119 -26.38 -17.35 -12.24
N CYS A 120 -25.14 -16.98 -11.90
CA CYS A 120 -23.98 -17.35 -12.68
C CYS A 120 -23.60 -18.82 -12.43
N ASP A 121 -23.11 -19.46 -13.49
CA ASP A 121 -22.45 -20.75 -13.37
C ASP A 121 -21.11 -20.59 -12.64
N VAL A 122 -20.90 -21.40 -11.60
CA VAL A 122 -19.67 -21.42 -10.82
C VAL A 122 -18.77 -22.53 -11.31
N ARG A 123 -17.59 -22.17 -11.81
CA ARG A 123 -16.57 -23.13 -12.23
C ARG A 123 -16.05 -23.95 -11.04
N PRO A 124 -15.53 -25.16 -11.28
CA PRO A 124 -14.86 -25.94 -10.25
C PRO A 124 -13.72 -25.15 -9.59
N LEU A 125 -13.47 -25.39 -8.29
CA LEU A 125 -12.44 -24.68 -7.50
C LEU A 125 -11.05 -24.66 -8.16
N ARG A 126 -10.67 -25.72 -8.89
CA ARG A 126 -9.40 -25.79 -9.62
C ARG A 126 -9.29 -24.72 -10.72
N GLU A 127 -10.40 -24.43 -11.41
CA GLU A 127 -10.49 -23.48 -12.52
C GLU A 127 -10.61 -22.05 -11.99
N LEU A 128 -11.39 -21.85 -10.91
CA LEU A 128 -11.39 -20.58 -10.16
C LEU A 128 -9.99 -20.23 -9.67
N SER A 129 -9.26 -21.20 -9.11
CA SER A 129 -7.88 -21.01 -8.68
C SER A 129 -6.95 -20.61 -9.83
N ALA A 130 -7.15 -21.18 -11.03
CA ALA A 130 -6.40 -20.79 -12.23
C ALA A 130 -6.73 -19.37 -12.69
N ALA A 131 -8.00 -18.99 -12.70
CA ALA A 131 -8.44 -17.64 -13.04
C ALA A 131 -7.89 -16.60 -12.04
N VAL A 132 -7.88 -16.91 -10.75
CA VAL A 132 -7.31 -16.06 -9.70
C VAL A 132 -5.79 -15.89 -9.90
N ARG A 133 -5.06 -16.96 -10.22
CA ARG A 133 -3.64 -16.86 -10.58
C ARG A 133 -3.41 -15.95 -11.79
N GLN A 134 -4.30 -15.98 -12.78
CA GLN A 134 -4.22 -15.12 -13.95
C GLN A 134 -4.40 -13.64 -13.59
N VAL A 135 -5.38 -13.27 -12.78
CA VAL A 135 -5.58 -11.86 -12.37
C VAL A 135 -4.45 -11.36 -11.46
N VAL A 136 -3.90 -12.23 -10.60
CA VAL A 136 -2.69 -11.90 -9.82
C VAL A 136 -1.51 -11.65 -10.75
N TRP A 137 -1.32 -12.47 -11.78
CA TRP A 137 -0.28 -12.27 -12.78
C TRP A 137 -0.48 -10.94 -13.53
N LEU A 138 -1.69 -10.63 -13.99
CA LEU A 138 -2.02 -9.35 -14.65
C LEU A 138 -1.66 -8.16 -13.76
N ARG A 139 -2.02 -8.19 -12.47
CA ARG A 139 -1.66 -7.16 -11.49
C ARG A 139 -0.13 -7.01 -11.39
N LEU A 140 0.59 -8.11 -11.22
CA LEU A 140 2.06 -8.08 -11.05
C LEU A 140 2.80 -7.62 -12.31
N GLN A 141 2.21 -7.82 -13.49
CA GLN A 141 2.72 -7.31 -14.77
C GLN A 141 2.18 -5.91 -15.12
N ALA A 142 1.49 -5.24 -14.18
CA ALA A 142 0.90 -3.91 -14.38
C ALA A 142 -0.06 -3.81 -15.60
N ARG A 143 -0.73 -4.92 -15.96
CA ARG A 143 -1.70 -4.96 -17.08
C ARG A 143 -3.09 -4.53 -16.60
N TYR A 144 -3.21 -3.31 -16.09
CA TYR A 144 -4.40 -2.84 -15.38
C TYR A 144 -5.65 -2.72 -16.25
N ALA A 145 -5.54 -2.36 -17.54
CA ALA A 145 -6.72 -2.32 -18.42
C ALA A 145 -7.35 -3.69 -18.62
N THR A 146 -6.54 -4.71 -18.96
CA THR A 146 -7.02 -6.09 -19.08
C THR A 146 -7.55 -6.59 -17.74
N LEU A 147 -6.87 -6.28 -16.64
CA LEU A 147 -7.33 -6.65 -15.30
C LEU A 147 -8.71 -6.06 -14.99
N ALA A 148 -8.92 -4.77 -15.26
CA ALA A 148 -10.19 -4.10 -15.00
C ALA A 148 -11.34 -4.64 -15.85
N GLN A 149 -11.06 -5.19 -17.04
CA GLN A 149 -12.05 -5.85 -17.89
C GLN A 149 -12.47 -7.22 -17.35
N VAL A 150 -11.51 -8.05 -16.90
CA VAL A 150 -11.79 -9.45 -16.54
C VAL A 150 -12.17 -9.66 -15.07
N LEU A 151 -11.71 -8.76 -14.19
CA LEU A 151 -11.83 -8.95 -12.74
C LEU A 151 -13.28 -8.88 -12.22
N PRO A 152 -14.16 -7.96 -12.69
CA PRO A 152 -15.52 -7.88 -12.16
C PRO A 152 -16.31 -9.20 -12.29
N ALA A 153 -16.25 -9.85 -13.45
CA ALA A 153 -16.93 -11.13 -13.67
C ALA A 153 -16.39 -12.24 -12.76
N LEU A 154 -15.07 -12.28 -12.54
CA LEU A 154 -14.45 -13.24 -11.62
C LEU A 154 -14.89 -12.99 -10.17
N ILE A 155 -15.02 -11.74 -9.73
CA ILE A 155 -15.47 -11.42 -8.36
C ILE A 155 -16.91 -11.90 -8.14
N VAL A 156 -17.82 -11.68 -9.10
CA VAL A 156 -19.21 -12.17 -9.02
C VAL A 156 -19.24 -13.69 -8.83
N GLU A 157 -18.48 -14.41 -9.65
CA GLU A 157 -18.42 -15.87 -9.59
C GLU A 157 -17.82 -16.37 -8.27
N LEU A 158 -16.81 -15.67 -7.73
CA LEU A 158 -16.22 -16.01 -6.44
C LEU A 158 -17.16 -15.73 -5.25
N HIS A 159 -17.99 -14.67 -5.31
CA HIS A 159 -19.04 -14.44 -4.30
C HIS A 159 -20.07 -15.55 -4.32
N GLU A 160 -20.50 -15.98 -5.51
CA GLU A 160 -21.43 -17.10 -5.65
C GLU A 160 -20.80 -18.42 -5.19
N ALA A 161 -19.54 -18.68 -5.54
CA ALA A 161 -18.80 -19.83 -5.04
C ALA A 161 -18.69 -19.83 -3.50
N LEU A 162 -18.50 -18.66 -2.88
CA LEU A 162 -18.41 -18.53 -1.43
C LEU A 162 -19.74 -18.92 -0.76
N ARG A 163 -20.88 -18.61 -1.38
CA ARG A 163 -22.22 -19.00 -0.90
C ARG A 163 -22.49 -20.50 -1.05
N ARG A 164 -22.06 -21.11 -2.16
CA ARG A 164 -22.31 -22.54 -2.47
C ARG A 164 -21.42 -23.51 -1.69
N HIS A 165 -20.25 -23.06 -1.26
CA HIS A 165 -19.30 -23.91 -0.54
C HIS A 165 -19.37 -23.72 0.97
N GLU A 166 -19.15 -24.82 1.69
CA GLU A 166 -18.98 -24.86 3.15
C GLU A 166 -17.59 -25.40 3.52
N GLY A 167 -17.23 -25.28 4.81
CA GLY A 167 -16.01 -25.86 5.36
C GLY A 167 -14.74 -25.48 4.59
N GLN A 168 -13.95 -26.47 4.17
CA GLN A 168 -12.66 -26.22 3.50
C GLN A 168 -12.81 -25.54 2.14
N GLY A 169 -13.88 -25.85 1.38
CA GLY A 169 -14.14 -25.21 0.09
C GLY A 169 -14.39 -23.71 0.27
N ARG A 170 -15.18 -23.34 1.29
CA ARG A 170 -15.46 -21.94 1.64
C ARG A 170 -14.19 -21.18 2.01
N ARG A 171 -13.33 -21.78 2.85
CA ARG A 171 -12.02 -21.20 3.21
C ARG A 171 -11.12 -20.97 1.99
N GLN A 172 -11.12 -21.91 1.06
CA GLN A 172 -10.33 -21.80 -0.17
C GLN A 172 -10.83 -20.66 -1.06
N VAL A 173 -12.15 -20.52 -1.24
CA VAL A 173 -12.76 -19.42 -2.00
C VAL A 173 -12.52 -18.08 -1.32
N ALA A 174 -12.59 -18.00 0.01
CA ALA A 174 -12.29 -16.79 0.75
C ALA A 174 -10.84 -16.30 0.48
N GLY A 175 -9.86 -17.23 0.48
CA GLY A 175 -8.49 -16.90 0.09
C GLY A 175 -8.32 -16.46 -1.38
N MET A 176 -9.18 -16.95 -2.28
CA MET A 176 -9.25 -16.48 -3.67
C MET A 176 -9.85 -15.07 -3.78
N LEU A 177 -10.88 -14.76 -3.00
CA LEU A 177 -11.46 -13.42 -2.90
C LEU A 177 -10.45 -12.41 -2.36
N VAL A 178 -9.67 -12.76 -1.33
CA VAL A 178 -8.59 -11.90 -0.82
C VAL A 178 -7.63 -11.49 -1.96
N GLN A 179 -7.17 -12.44 -2.76
CA GLN A 179 -6.26 -12.16 -3.87
C GLN A 179 -6.92 -11.34 -5.00
N SER A 180 -8.21 -11.57 -5.26
CA SER A 180 -8.97 -10.84 -6.27
C SER A 180 -9.26 -9.40 -5.84
N TYR A 181 -9.58 -9.18 -4.56
CA TYR A 181 -9.70 -7.84 -3.99
C TYR A 181 -8.37 -7.10 -3.98
N ARG A 182 -7.25 -7.77 -3.70
CA ARG A 182 -5.93 -7.15 -3.87
C ARG A 182 -5.65 -6.74 -5.32
N ALA A 183 -6.21 -7.46 -6.30
CA ALA A 183 -6.15 -7.08 -7.71
C ALA A 183 -7.03 -5.86 -8.02
N ALA A 184 -8.22 -5.78 -7.43
CA ALA A 184 -9.11 -4.63 -7.54
C ALA A 184 -8.52 -3.38 -6.90
N ASP A 185 -7.94 -3.53 -5.71
CA ASP A 185 -7.30 -2.46 -4.96
C ASP A 185 -6.12 -1.85 -5.73
N ALA A 186 -5.32 -2.68 -6.42
CA ALA A 186 -4.25 -2.18 -7.29
C ALA A 186 -4.74 -1.33 -8.46
N ILE A 187 -5.97 -1.54 -8.95
CA ILE A 187 -6.60 -0.65 -9.94
C ILE A 187 -7.01 0.67 -9.25
N ALA A 188 -7.67 0.59 -8.10
CA ALA A 188 -8.13 1.77 -7.36
C ALA A 188 -6.97 2.67 -6.94
N ASP A 189 -5.89 2.11 -6.38
CA ASP A 189 -4.67 2.81 -6.00
C ASP A 189 -4.01 3.49 -7.21
N LYS A 190 -3.87 2.75 -8.32
CA LYS A 190 -3.25 3.27 -9.54
C LYS A 190 -4.01 4.47 -10.12
N LEU A 191 -5.32 4.51 -9.96
CA LEU A 191 -6.20 5.60 -10.40
C LEU A 191 -6.45 6.67 -9.32
N GLY A 192 -5.85 6.54 -8.13
CA GLY A 192 -6.03 7.49 -7.02
C GLY A 192 -7.43 7.47 -6.40
N LEU A 193 -8.21 6.39 -6.57
CA LEU A 193 -9.56 6.24 -6.04
C LEU A 193 -9.53 5.78 -4.58
N VAL A 194 -9.13 6.68 -3.67
CA VAL A 194 -8.87 6.38 -2.25
C VAL A 194 -10.08 5.75 -1.55
N ASP A 195 -11.29 6.29 -1.75
CA ASP A 195 -12.50 5.75 -1.11
C ASP A 195 -12.84 4.33 -1.60
N LEU A 196 -12.60 4.05 -2.89
CA LEU A 196 -12.82 2.73 -3.45
C LEU A 196 -11.80 1.72 -2.91
N SER A 197 -10.52 2.12 -2.80
CA SER A 197 -9.48 1.31 -2.14
C SER A 197 -9.85 0.99 -0.70
N ALA A 198 -10.25 2.00 0.10
CA ALA A 198 -10.68 1.81 1.48
C ALA A 198 -11.84 0.81 1.61
N ARG A 199 -12.83 0.90 0.71
CA ARG A 199 -13.95 -0.05 0.65
C ARG A 199 -13.47 -1.46 0.31
N ILE A 200 -12.65 -1.62 -0.74
CA ILE A 200 -12.14 -2.94 -1.17
C ILE A 200 -11.34 -3.58 -0.03
N ILE A 201 -10.47 -2.83 0.63
CA ILE A 201 -9.70 -3.29 1.80
C ILE A 201 -10.63 -3.70 2.95
N GLY A 202 -11.70 -2.93 3.19
CA GLY A 202 -12.73 -3.28 4.18
C GLY A 202 -13.40 -4.62 3.88
N MET A 203 -13.66 -4.93 2.61
CA MET A 203 -14.23 -6.21 2.17
C MET A 203 -13.21 -7.36 2.17
N MET A 204 -11.92 -7.05 2.04
CA MET A 204 -10.84 -8.04 2.04
C MET A 204 -10.59 -8.65 3.44
N ALA A 205 -10.70 -7.84 4.50
CA ALA A 205 -10.44 -8.27 5.87
C ALA A 205 -11.29 -9.46 6.36
N PRO A 206 -12.63 -9.47 6.24
CA PRO A 206 -13.43 -10.62 6.65
C PRO A 206 -13.13 -11.88 5.84
N MET A 207 -12.75 -11.76 4.55
CA MET A 207 -12.37 -12.90 3.72
C MET A 207 -11.03 -13.51 4.16
N ALA A 208 -10.08 -12.69 4.63
CA ALA A 208 -8.83 -13.20 5.17
C ALA A 208 -9.05 -13.96 6.49
N LEU A 209 -9.99 -13.50 7.33
CA LEU A 209 -10.38 -14.23 8.53
C LEU A 209 -11.09 -15.55 8.19
N GLU A 210 -12.05 -15.50 7.25
CA GLU A 210 -12.77 -16.68 6.77
C GLU A 210 -11.82 -17.73 6.18
N SER A 211 -10.71 -17.35 5.53
CA SER A 211 -9.77 -18.33 4.98
C SER A 211 -9.03 -19.13 6.06
N GLY A 212 -8.95 -18.63 7.30
CA GLY A 212 -8.21 -19.26 8.41
C GLY A 212 -6.69 -19.32 8.20
N ASP A 213 -6.15 -18.52 7.28
CA ASP A 213 -4.71 -18.47 6.97
C ASP A 213 -4.10 -17.19 7.56
N GLU A 214 -3.34 -17.34 8.65
CA GLU A 214 -2.65 -16.23 9.32
C GLU A 214 -1.73 -15.46 8.38
N THR A 215 -1.16 -16.11 7.36
CA THR A 215 -0.29 -15.44 6.38
C THR A 215 -1.09 -14.53 5.44
N LEU A 216 -2.31 -14.94 5.07
CA LEU A 216 -3.24 -14.08 4.31
C LEU A 216 -3.78 -12.94 5.17
N ILE A 217 -4.05 -13.17 6.46
CA ILE A 217 -4.44 -12.12 7.41
C ILE A 217 -3.33 -11.07 7.52
N ALA A 218 -2.09 -11.51 7.73
CA ALA A 218 -0.92 -10.65 7.75
C ALA A 218 -0.72 -9.87 6.45
N THR A 219 -0.87 -10.55 5.30
CA THR A 219 -0.77 -9.91 3.99
C THR A 219 -1.88 -8.86 3.78
N THR A 220 -3.08 -9.10 4.31
CA THR A 220 -4.18 -8.14 4.28
C THR A 220 -3.90 -6.93 5.17
N ALA A 221 -3.26 -7.12 6.34
CA ALA A 221 -2.79 -6.02 7.18
C ALA A 221 -1.72 -5.17 6.47
N TYR A 222 -0.82 -5.81 5.71
CA TYR A 222 0.13 -5.11 4.86
C TYR A 222 -0.56 -4.20 3.84
N VAL A 223 -1.59 -4.69 3.14
CA VAL A 223 -2.34 -3.88 2.17
C VAL A 223 -3.10 -2.76 2.88
N ARG A 224 -3.82 -3.08 3.97
CA ARG A 224 -4.54 -2.09 4.79
C ARG A 224 -3.67 -0.93 5.30
N SER A 225 -2.35 -1.13 5.41
CA SER A 225 -1.43 -0.05 5.77
C SER A 225 -1.51 1.16 4.85
N GLU A 226 -1.95 0.99 3.60
CA GLU A 226 -2.11 2.07 2.62
C GLU A 226 -3.09 3.16 3.09
N LEU A 227 -4.12 2.77 3.85
CA LEU A 227 -5.06 3.72 4.45
C LEU A 227 -4.41 4.62 5.51
N PHE A 228 -3.38 4.12 6.21
CA PHE A 228 -2.63 4.90 7.20
C PHE A 228 -1.59 5.82 6.55
N PHE A 229 -1.13 5.49 5.34
CA PHE A 229 -0.35 6.45 4.55
C PHE A 229 -1.23 7.59 4.06
N ALA A 230 -2.45 7.31 3.60
CA ALA A 230 -3.39 8.33 3.13
C ALA A 230 -3.84 9.28 4.26
N SER A 231 -4.11 8.76 5.46
CA SER A 231 -4.53 9.58 6.61
C SER A 231 -3.38 10.23 7.38
N GLY A 232 -2.14 9.78 7.17
CA GLY A 232 -0.97 10.22 7.94
C GLY A 232 -0.87 9.63 9.35
N ALA A 233 -1.77 8.71 9.74
CA ALA A 233 -1.76 8.02 11.03
C ALA A 233 -0.68 6.91 11.08
N HIS A 234 0.58 7.30 10.84
CA HIS A 234 1.69 6.37 10.67
C HIS A 234 1.97 5.49 11.88
N ASP A 235 1.88 6.05 13.10
CA ASP A 235 2.11 5.30 14.34
C ASP A 235 1.04 4.22 14.57
N ASP A 236 -0.23 4.52 14.26
CA ASP A 236 -1.31 3.52 14.27
C ASP A 236 -1.08 2.43 13.22
N GLY A 237 -0.72 2.82 12.00
CA GLY A 237 -0.38 1.89 10.92
C GLY A 237 0.77 0.97 11.30
N ARG A 238 1.82 1.51 11.93
CA ARG A 238 2.95 0.75 12.45
C ARG A 238 2.53 -0.25 13.53
N ARG A 239 1.77 0.19 14.54
CA ARG A 239 1.25 -0.71 15.59
C ARG A 239 0.39 -1.84 15.02
N MET A 240 -0.45 -1.54 14.04
CA MET A 240 -1.26 -2.56 13.36
C MET A 240 -0.37 -3.61 12.68
N LEU A 241 0.66 -3.18 11.95
CA LEU A 241 1.58 -4.10 11.27
C LEU A 241 2.37 -4.97 12.25
N VAL A 242 2.83 -4.41 13.37
CA VAL A 242 3.54 -5.17 14.42
C VAL A 242 2.61 -6.23 15.03
N ARG A 243 1.37 -5.86 15.40
CA ARG A 243 0.40 -6.83 15.92
C ARG A 243 0.07 -7.96 14.93
N ALA A 244 0.08 -7.66 13.63
CA ALA A 244 -0.11 -8.68 12.60
C ALA A 244 1.13 -9.59 12.48
N ALA A 245 2.34 -9.05 12.66
CA ALA A 245 3.57 -9.82 12.65
C ALA A 245 3.69 -10.73 13.88
N ASP A 246 3.27 -10.27 15.05
CA ASP A 246 3.30 -11.03 16.31
C ASP A 246 2.44 -12.31 16.29
N ARG A 247 1.49 -12.41 15.35
CA ARG A 247 0.66 -13.62 15.14
C ARG A 247 1.34 -14.67 14.26
N LEU A 248 2.37 -14.30 13.53
CA LEU A 248 3.08 -15.20 12.62
C LEU A 248 4.23 -15.90 13.34
N ASP A 249 4.36 -17.20 13.10
CA ASP A 249 5.61 -17.91 13.33
C ASP A 249 6.47 -17.83 12.05
N PRO A 250 7.57 -17.05 12.03
CA PRO A 250 8.45 -16.97 10.87
C PRO A 250 9.18 -18.29 10.57
N GLY A 251 9.19 -19.24 11.51
CA GLY A 251 9.72 -20.60 11.33
C GLY A 251 8.75 -21.56 10.64
N ALA A 252 7.46 -21.23 10.54
CA ALA A 252 6.44 -22.11 9.97
C ALA A 252 6.59 -22.35 8.45
N GLY A 253 7.38 -21.53 7.76
CA GLY A 253 7.70 -21.71 6.35
C GLY A 253 8.11 -20.43 5.64
N VAL A 254 8.57 -20.56 4.39
CA VAL A 254 9.09 -19.43 3.61
C VAL A 254 8.05 -18.31 3.42
N THR A 255 6.78 -18.64 3.23
CA THR A 255 5.71 -17.66 3.04
C THR A 255 5.41 -16.88 4.33
N ALA A 256 5.37 -17.57 5.48
CA ALA A 256 5.18 -16.92 6.79
C ALA A 256 6.36 -15.99 7.13
N SER A 257 7.58 -16.47 6.87
CA SER A 257 8.81 -15.67 7.00
C SER A 257 8.79 -14.43 6.10
N ALA A 258 8.39 -14.58 4.84
CA ALA A 258 8.27 -13.46 3.90
C ALA A 258 7.19 -12.45 4.31
N ALA A 259 6.04 -12.92 4.80
CA ALA A 259 4.96 -12.06 5.28
C ALA A 259 5.40 -11.26 6.51
N TYR A 260 6.00 -11.93 7.51
CA TYR A 260 6.58 -11.28 8.69
C TYR A 260 7.59 -10.20 8.29
N GLY A 261 8.56 -10.55 7.44
CA GLY A 261 9.57 -9.61 6.98
C GLY A 261 8.97 -8.43 6.20
N SER A 262 7.94 -8.66 5.39
CA SER A 262 7.24 -7.60 4.64
C SER A 262 6.50 -6.63 5.55
N LEU A 263 5.90 -7.12 6.66
CA LEU A 263 5.27 -6.27 7.67
C LEU A 263 6.31 -5.38 8.36
N HIS A 264 7.44 -5.93 8.78
CA HIS A 264 8.54 -5.16 9.36
C HIS A 264 9.11 -4.13 8.38
N MET A 265 9.26 -4.48 7.09
CA MET A 265 9.64 -3.53 6.07
C MET A 265 8.69 -2.33 5.98
N ARG A 266 7.37 -2.56 5.99
CA ARG A 266 6.38 -1.48 5.95
C ARG A 266 6.36 -0.67 7.25
N ALA A 267 6.50 -1.32 8.40
CA ALA A 267 6.63 -0.66 9.70
C ALA A 267 7.85 0.27 9.76
N ALA A 268 8.97 -0.13 9.13
CA ALA A 268 10.16 0.72 9.01
C ALA A 268 9.92 1.99 8.19
N VAL A 269 9.03 1.95 7.20
CA VAL A 269 8.65 3.13 6.41
C VAL A 269 7.82 4.08 7.26
N PHE A 270 6.84 3.58 8.03
CA PHE A 270 6.08 4.42 8.96
C PHE A 270 6.98 5.08 10.01
N ALA A 271 7.82 4.29 10.68
CA ALA A 271 8.76 4.81 11.68
C ALA A 271 9.68 5.90 11.09
N ALA A 272 10.15 5.72 9.85
CA ALA A 272 10.95 6.72 9.16
C ALA A 272 10.18 8.02 8.85
N ARG A 273 8.89 7.93 8.49
CA ARG A 273 8.03 9.11 8.25
C ARG A 273 7.81 9.93 9.52
N ASP A 274 7.76 9.27 10.67
CA ASP A 274 7.66 9.92 11.99
C ASP A 274 9.02 10.34 12.57
N ALA A 275 10.09 10.27 11.77
CA ALA A 275 11.47 10.56 12.17
C ALA A 275 12.01 9.69 13.33
N ASN A 276 11.37 8.54 13.62
CA ASN A 276 11.86 7.56 14.57
C ASN A 276 12.83 6.59 13.90
N LEU A 277 14.10 7.00 13.80
CA LEU A 277 15.15 6.24 13.12
C LEU A 277 15.55 4.96 13.85
N ALA A 278 15.45 4.95 15.19
CA ALA A 278 15.78 3.78 15.99
C ALA A 278 14.81 2.64 15.67
N ASP A 279 13.51 2.91 15.71
CA ASP A 279 12.48 1.92 15.35
C ASP A 279 12.58 1.52 13.88
N ALA A 280 12.80 2.48 12.98
CA ALA A 280 12.97 2.19 11.56
C ALA A 280 14.14 1.23 11.31
N GLN A 281 15.27 1.44 11.99
CA GLN A 281 16.44 0.58 11.87
C GLN A 281 16.21 -0.79 12.53
N ALA A 282 15.51 -0.85 13.66
CA ALA A 282 15.13 -2.12 14.30
C ALA A 282 14.26 -2.98 13.36
N HIS A 283 13.21 -2.40 12.78
CA HIS A 283 12.36 -3.12 11.83
C HIS A 283 13.10 -3.57 10.57
N VAL A 284 13.99 -2.73 10.01
CA VAL A 284 14.85 -3.16 8.88
C VAL A 284 15.78 -4.31 9.27
N SER A 285 16.34 -4.30 10.48
CA SER A 285 17.21 -5.36 10.97
C SER A 285 16.47 -6.69 11.09
N GLU A 286 15.25 -6.70 11.61
CA GLU A 286 14.36 -7.88 11.63
C GLU A 286 14.16 -8.46 10.22
N ALA A 287 13.75 -7.61 9.27
CA ALA A 287 13.54 -8.04 7.89
C ALA A 287 14.84 -8.54 7.22
N LEU A 288 16.00 -7.94 7.52
CA LEU A 288 17.30 -8.38 7.01
C LEU A 288 17.72 -9.74 7.56
N GLY A 289 17.33 -10.08 8.78
CA GLY A 289 17.59 -11.41 9.36
C GLY A 289 16.96 -12.51 8.51
N LEU A 290 15.68 -12.35 8.19
CA LEU A 290 14.90 -13.31 7.39
C LEU A 290 15.32 -13.32 5.91
N ALA A 291 15.67 -12.17 5.35
CA ALA A 291 16.08 -12.06 3.95
C ALA A 291 17.41 -12.78 3.62
N ARG A 292 18.12 -13.34 4.62
CA ARG A 292 19.28 -14.21 4.40
C ARG A 292 18.88 -15.60 3.91
N THR A 293 17.71 -16.08 4.30
CA THR A 293 17.24 -17.45 4.02
C THR A 293 16.04 -17.47 3.07
N VAL A 294 15.30 -16.35 2.97
CA VAL A 294 14.17 -16.22 2.05
C VAL A 294 14.64 -15.62 0.72
N PRO A 295 14.46 -16.32 -0.42
CA PRO A 295 14.87 -15.81 -1.72
C PRO A 295 14.01 -14.63 -2.17
N GLU A 296 14.54 -13.83 -3.09
CA GLU A 296 13.79 -12.74 -3.72
C GLU A 296 12.63 -13.29 -4.55
N SER A 297 11.40 -13.03 -4.12
CA SER A 297 10.21 -13.49 -4.83
C SER A 297 8.97 -12.71 -4.36
N VAL A 298 7.84 -13.00 -5.00
CA VAL A 298 6.52 -12.51 -4.59
C VAL A 298 5.79 -13.60 -3.80
N TYR A 299 5.45 -13.27 -2.56
CA TYR A 299 4.76 -14.14 -1.61
C TYR A 299 3.37 -13.58 -1.35
N LEU A 300 2.32 -14.34 -1.70
CA LEU A 300 0.91 -13.93 -1.60
C LEU A 300 0.62 -12.55 -2.20
N GLY A 301 1.41 -12.15 -3.21
CA GLY A 301 1.30 -10.88 -3.91
C GLY A 301 2.18 -9.74 -3.38
N THR A 302 2.97 -9.97 -2.32
CA THR A 302 3.92 -9.01 -1.73
C THR A 302 5.35 -9.42 -2.06
N LEU A 303 6.18 -8.48 -2.54
CA LEU A 303 7.59 -8.73 -2.82
C LEU A 303 8.40 -8.77 -1.51
N PHE A 304 9.22 -9.80 -1.35
CA PHE A 304 10.15 -9.91 -0.23
C PHE A 304 11.45 -10.59 -0.66
N GLY A 305 12.55 -10.18 -0.04
CA GLY A 305 13.86 -10.76 -0.26
C GLY A 305 15.00 -9.76 -0.10
N PRO A 306 16.25 -10.22 -0.25
CA PRO A 306 17.44 -9.44 0.09
C PRO A 306 17.54 -8.10 -0.65
N SER A 307 17.10 -8.03 -1.91
CA SER A 307 17.15 -6.79 -2.70
C SER A 307 16.06 -5.82 -2.28
N THR A 308 14.86 -6.34 -2.03
CA THR A 308 13.71 -5.55 -1.59
C THR A 308 13.93 -4.93 -0.20
N VAL A 309 14.54 -5.67 0.74
CA VAL A 309 14.91 -5.11 2.06
C VAL A 309 16.00 -4.03 1.92
N ARG A 310 17.00 -4.23 1.05
CA ARG A 310 18.07 -3.22 0.79
C ARG A 310 17.51 -1.92 0.22
N ILE A 311 16.53 -2.00 -0.69
CA ILE A 311 15.84 -0.82 -1.24
C ILE A 311 15.09 -0.09 -0.13
N THR A 312 14.37 -0.83 0.72
CA THR A 312 13.59 -0.25 1.82
C THR A 312 14.48 0.45 2.84
N ARG A 313 15.62 -0.17 3.22
CA ARG A 313 16.63 0.48 4.08
C ARG A 313 17.10 1.82 3.51
N SER A 314 17.32 1.88 2.20
CA SER A 314 17.78 3.09 1.51
C SER A 314 16.68 4.16 1.51
N ARG A 315 15.42 3.78 1.25
CA ARG A 315 14.24 4.65 1.33
C ARG A 315 14.04 5.24 2.73
N SER A 316 14.03 4.41 3.78
CA SER A 316 13.86 4.87 5.16
C SER A 316 14.92 5.90 5.57
N ARG A 317 16.16 5.78 5.06
CA ARG A 317 17.21 6.80 5.28
C ARG A 317 17.00 8.08 4.48
N SER A 318 16.43 8.01 3.29
CA SER A 318 16.19 9.16 2.41
C SER A 318 15.02 10.03 2.87
N ILE A 319 13.97 9.45 3.46
CA ILE A 319 12.79 10.17 3.98
C ILE A 319 13.19 11.32 4.94
N ARG A 320 14.31 11.18 5.65
CA ARG A 320 14.90 12.21 6.53
C ARG A 320 15.38 13.47 5.78
N ARG A 321 15.99 13.33 4.59
CA ARG A 321 16.68 14.45 3.94
C ARG A 321 15.72 15.57 3.51
N THR A 322 14.46 15.23 3.25
CA THR A 322 13.43 16.21 2.85
C THR A 322 12.92 17.05 4.03
N ARG A 323 13.05 16.56 5.28
CA ARG A 323 12.52 17.22 6.50
C ARG A 323 13.58 18.05 7.24
N ALA A 324 14.87 17.76 7.07
CA ALA A 324 15.97 18.47 7.74
C ALA A 324 16.25 19.90 7.20
N VAL A 325 15.58 20.35 6.14
CA VAL A 325 15.76 21.70 5.56
C VAL A 325 14.93 22.78 6.29
N ARG A 326 14.16 22.44 7.33
CA ARG A 326 13.32 23.44 8.02
C ARG A 326 13.32 23.28 9.53
N CYS A 327 14.33 23.88 10.16
CA CYS A 327 14.26 24.46 11.51
C CYS A 327 15.27 25.62 11.57
N GLY A 328 14.96 26.73 10.93
CA GLY A 328 15.50 28.04 11.34
C GLY A 328 14.73 28.44 12.60
N SER A 329 15.45 28.61 13.70
CA SER A 329 14.93 28.97 15.02
C SER A 329 14.06 30.23 14.93
N PRO A 330 12.82 30.24 15.46
CA PRO A 330 12.13 31.49 15.71
C PRO A 330 12.72 32.11 16.98
N SER A 331 13.47 33.19 16.79
CA SER A 331 13.67 34.22 17.81
C SER A 331 12.32 34.81 18.20
N SER A 332 11.91 34.66 19.46
CA SER A 332 10.91 35.53 20.09
C SER A 332 11.14 35.41 21.59
N GLY A 333 11.47 36.46 22.31
CA GLY A 333 10.64 37.66 22.42
C GLY A 333 9.88 37.53 23.73
N ALA A 334 10.54 37.94 24.82
CA ALA A 334 9.98 37.95 26.17
C ALA A 334 8.79 38.92 26.28
N LEU A 335 7.82 38.61 27.14
CA LEU A 335 7.02 39.53 27.99
C LEU A 335 6.02 38.71 28.86
N PRO A 336 5.41 39.25 29.94
CA PRO A 336 5.80 38.88 31.30
C PRO A 336 4.74 38.12 32.12
N ARG A 337 5.20 37.64 33.29
CA ARG A 337 4.46 36.96 34.36
C ARG A 337 3.32 37.77 34.95
N THR A 338 2.22 37.09 35.26
CA THR A 338 1.33 37.42 36.40
C THR A 338 0.76 36.16 37.05
N SER A 339 0.97 36.00 38.36
CA SER A 339 0.17 35.18 39.27
C SER A 339 -0.56 36.12 40.24
N PRO A 340 -1.69 35.70 40.84
CA PRO A 340 -1.68 35.26 42.25
C PRO A 340 -2.54 33.99 42.49
N ARG A 341 -2.16 33.04 43.37
CA ARG A 341 -2.50 32.92 44.83
C ARG A 341 -4.03 33.02 45.10
N ASN A 342 -4.73 32.17 45.87
CA ASN A 342 -4.36 31.32 47.02
C ASN A 342 -5.55 30.42 47.46
N GLY A 343 -5.28 29.33 48.20
CA GLY A 343 -6.15 28.71 49.23
C GLY A 343 -7.08 27.56 48.78
N GLY A 344 -7.18 26.39 49.43
CA GLY A 344 -6.55 25.90 50.64
C GLY A 344 -6.84 24.40 50.93
N ARG A 345 -6.11 23.88 51.93
CA ARG A 345 -6.13 22.56 52.62
C ARG A 345 -7.54 21.96 52.84
N THR A 346 -7.76 20.65 52.95
CA THR A 346 -7.39 19.75 54.08
C THR A 346 -7.61 18.23 53.80
N THR A 347 -6.71 17.37 54.33
CA THR A 347 -6.84 16.04 55.03
C THR A 347 -8.11 15.16 54.89
N SER A 348 -8.20 13.83 55.05
CA SER A 348 -7.35 12.63 55.23
C SER A 348 -8.29 11.38 55.37
N SER A 349 -7.87 10.20 54.89
CA SER A 349 -8.20 8.79 55.28
C SER A 349 -9.63 8.32 55.63
N THR A 350 -10.08 7.16 55.10
CA THR A 350 -10.64 5.99 55.84
C THR A 350 -10.73 4.76 54.90
N SER A 351 -10.41 3.55 55.40
CA SER A 351 -10.43 2.23 54.73
C SER A 351 -11.74 1.42 55.05
N PRO A 352 -11.83 0.05 55.03
CA PRO A 352 -12.26 -0.81 53.89
C PRO A 352 -13.31 -1.95 54.19
N VAL A 353 -13.60 -2.80 53.17
CA VAL A 353 -14.21 -4.19 53.09
C VAL A 353 -15.71 -4.42 53.47
N PRO A 354 -16.43 -5.56 53.14
CA PRO A 354 -16.09 -7.03 53.00
C PRO A 354 -16.42 -7.67 51.60
N GLY A 355 -15.87 -8.78 51.08
CA GLY A 355 -15.90 -10.24 51.45
C GLY A 355 -17.07 -10.99 50.74
N PRO A 356 -17.13 -12.35 50.49
CA PRO A 356 -16.22 -13.52 50.69
C PRO A 356 -15.97 -14.37 49.38
N ILE A 357 -14.97 -15.25 49.17
CA ILE A 357 -14.49 -16.57 49.70
C ILE A 357 -15.32 -17.84 49.32
N SER A 358 -14.57 -18.83 48.76
CA SER A 358 -14.75 -20.31 48.72
C SER A 358 -15.20 -20.91 47.37
N GLY A 359 -14.59 -21.93 46.77
CA GLY A 359 -13.52 -22.85 47.19
C GLY A 359 -13.01 -23.73 46.04
N ASN A 360 -11.81 -24.28 46.22
CA ASN A 360 -11.17 -25.38 45.45
C ASN A 360 -11.40 -26.71 46.25
N PRO A 361 -10.94 -27.96 45.91
CA PRO A 361 -9.98 -28.40 44.87
C PRO A 361 -10.26 -29.79 44.21
N THR A 362 -9.39 -30.23 43.28
CA THR A 362 -8.81 -31.62 43.10
C THR A 362 -8.08 -31.66 41.73
N ARG A 363 -6.75 -31.68 41.59
CA ARG A 363 -5.64 -32.65 41.88
C ARG A 363 -5.53 -33.86 40.91
N ARG A 364 -4.32 -33.98 40.35
CA ARG A 364 -3.61 -35.15 39.72
C ARG A 364 -3.95 -35.45 38.25
N SER A 365 -3.07 -36.01 37.42
CA SER A 365 -1.61 -36.20 37.29
C SER A 365 -1.43 -36.91 35.93
N ALA A 366 -0.34 -36.66 35.21
CA ALA A 366 0.03 -37.34 33.96
C ALA A 366 0.27 -38.87 34.12
N PRO A 367 0.40 -39.64 33.02
CA PRO A 367 1.75 -39.86 32.47
C PRO A 367 1.88 -39.98 30.94
N SER A 368 3.12 -39.86 30.50
CA SER A 368 3.74 -40.04 29.18
C SER A 368 3.58 -41.43 28.55
N LEU A 369 3.70 -41.54 27.22
CA LEU A 369 4.47 -42.56 26.49
C LEU A 369 4.56 -42.26 24.96
N ARG A 370 5.77 -42.39 24.39
CA ARG A 370 6.16 -42.50 22.96
C ARG A 370 7.13 -43.71 22.89
N PRO A 371 7.62 -44.20 21.72
CA PRO A 371 7.14 -44.13 20.33
C PRO A 371 7.13 -45.50 19.60
N GLY A 372 6.53 -45.59 18.41
CA GLY A 372 6.55 -46.77 17.53
C GLY A 372 7.01 -46.46 16.10
N ARG A 373 7.82 -47.36 15.53
CA ARG A 373 8.64 -47.25 14.30
C ARG A 373 7.89 -47.30 12.96
N SER A 374 8.57 -46.76 11.93
CA SER A 374 8.35 -46.90 10.47
C SER A 374 8.54 -48.34 9.96
N PRO A 375 8.09 -48.65 8.72
CA PRO A 375 9.09 -48.91 7.68
C PRO A 375 8.79 -48.28 6.28
N ARG A 376 9.83 -48.33 5.44
CA ARG A 376 10.01 -47.78 4.08
C ARG A 376 9.40 -48.67 2.98
N ASN A 377 9.11 -48.08 1.82
CA ASN A 377 9.25 -48.69 0.48
C ASN A 377 9.18 -47.56 -0.59
N THR A 378 10.28 -47.07 -1.15
CA THR A 378 10.83 -47.35 -2.50
C THR A 378 9.80 -47.54 -3.62
N SER A 379 9.78 -46.64 -4.62
CA SER A 379 10.12 -46.90 -6.04
C SER A 379 9.77 -45.69 -6.94
N ASP A 380 10.78 -45.08 -7.58
CA ASP A 380 10.65 -44.32 -8.85
C ASP A 380 10.57 -45.32 -10.02
N PRO A 381 10.05 -44.92 -11.22
CA PRO A 381 10.97 -44.51 -12.29
C PRO A 381 10.48 -43.40 -13.27
N ILE A 382 11.39 -42.45 -13.54
CA ILE A 382 11.96 -41.92 -14.83
C ILE A 382 11.04 -41.41 -16.00
N LEU A 383 11.48 -40.24 -16.53
CA LEU A 383 11.29 -39.58 -17.86
C LEU A 383 10.16 -38.51 -17.88
N THR A 384 10.35 -37.28 -18.36
CA THR A 384 11.23 -36.78 -19.42
C THR A 384 11.54 -35.29 -19.27
N SER A 385 12.77 -34.93 -19.61
CA SER A 385 13.30 -33.57 -19.78
C SER A 385 12.49 -32.74 -20.77
N ALA A 386 12.01 -31.56 -20.34
CA ALA A 386 11.63 -30.47 -21.23
C ALA A 386 12.25 -29.17 -20.69
N ALA A 387 13.05 -28.54 -21.55
CA ALA A 387 13.88 -27.38 -21.28
C ALA A 387 13.08 -26.20 -20.66
N CYS A 388 13.38 -25.90 -19.40
CA CYS A 388 12.86 -24.73 -18.71
C CYS A 388 13.67 -23.49 -19.14
N SER A 389 13.09 -22.70 -20.02
CA SER A 389 13.62 -21.40 -20.44
C SER A 389 13.63 -20.43 -19.25
N ARG A 390 14.78 -19.76 -19.07
CA ARG A 390 15.05 -18.82 -17.98
C ARG A 390 13.97 -17.72 -17.87
N PRO A 391 13.40 -17.43 -16.68
CA PRO A 391 12.47 -16.33 -16.53
C PRO A 391 13.19 -14.97 -16.65
N ARG A 392 12.66 -14.12 -17.54
CA ARG A 392 13.10 -12.74 -17.75
C ARG A 392 12.91 -11.91 -16.47
N ARG A 393 13.84 -10.99 -16.22
CA ARG A 393 13.91 -10.11 -15.04
C ARG A 393 12.60 -9.36 -14.81
N TRP A 394 12.10 -9.44 -13.58
CA TRP A 394 10.88 -8.77 -13.12
C TRP A 394 11.16 -7.28 -12.98
N SER A 395 10.26 -6.41 -13.44
CA SER A 395 10.37 -4.96 -13.20
C SER A 395 10.02 -4.67 -11.73
N LEU A 396 11.05 -4.58 -10.88
CA LEU A 396 10.91 -4.31 -9.44
C LEU A 396 10.10 -3.04 -9.12
N CYS A 397 9.96 -2.09 -10.06
CA CYS A 397 9.29 -0.81 -9.81
C CYS A 397 7.76 -0.92 -9.62
N ALA A 398 7.07 -1.87 -10.25
CA ALA A 398 5.60 -1.93 -10.19
C ALA A 398 5.07 -2.47 -8.86
N VAL A 399 5.83 -3.33 -8.18
CA VAL A 399 5.40 -3.99 -6.93
C VAL A 399 5.85 -3.22 -5.68
N ILE A 400 6.87 -2.36 -5.82
CA ILE A 400 7.49 -1.60 -4.73
C ILE A 400 6.78 -0.25 -4.46
N CYS A 401 5.81 0.14 -5.29
CA CYS A 401 5.18 1.46 -5.27
C CYS A 401 3.78 1.54 -4.65
N GLY A 402 3.23 0.44 -4.10
CA GLY A 402 1.98 0.53 -3.32
C GLY A 402 2.22 1.27 -2.01
N GLY A 403 1.77 2.52 -1.90
CA GLY A 403 1.89 3.36 -0.70
C GLY A 403 2.68 4.67 -0.82
N GLU A 404 2.88 5.20 -2.03
CA GLU A 404 3.40 6.57 -2.23
C GLU A 404 2.42 7.42 -3.05
N ASN A 405 1.66 8.26 -2.35
CA ASN A 405 1.27 9.58 -2.84
C ASN A 405 1.39 10.63 -1.73
#